data_AF-A0A0W8DFU5-F1
#
_entry.id   AF-A0A0W8DFU5-F1
#
_cell.length_a   1.000
_cell.length_b   1.000
_cell.length_c   1.000
_cell.angle_alpha   90.00
_cell.angle_beta   90.00
_cell.angle_gamma   90.00
#
_symmetry.space_group_name_H-M   'P 1'
#
loop_
_entity.id
_entity.type
_entity.pdbx_description
1 polymer ?
#
loop_
_entity_poly.entity_id
_entity_poly.type
_entity_poly.pdbx_seq_one_letter_code
_entity_poly.pdbx_strand_id
1 'polypeptide(L)'
;MHAVDTRFALPLHEHEIATVDIHGVAKRFILPDGCVILAEATSEWAVRRDSSIVWSNESRESIWCVIRRFSLSCHEAGCQVNAVARSEAVPKHTISNTLSASSGFTQDATMATFRQLIESQRQCWENRLWDSIRTANT
;
A
#
# COMPACT_ATOMS: atom_id res chain seq x y z
N MET A 1 -18.76 0.26 -1.74
CA MET A 1 -17.64 0.89 -1.00
C MET A 1 -17.13 -0.16 -0.05
N HIS A 2 -15.83 -0.37 0.01
CA HIS A 2 -15.21 -1.39 0.85
C HIS A 2 -14.21 -0.70 1.77
N ALA A 3 -14.32 -0.94 3.07
CA ALA A 3 -13.32 -0.54 4.04
C ALA A 3 -12.43 -1.75 4.33
N VAL A 4 -11.14 -1.51 4.56
CA VAL A 4 -10.14 -2.52 4.88
C VAL A 4 -9.31 -1.99 6.02
N ASP A 5 -9.32 -2.71 7.13
CA ASP A 5 -8.42 -2.49 8.26
C ASP A 5 -7.50 -3.70 8.34
N THR A 6 -6.19 -3.48 8.31
CA THR A 6 -5.21 -4.56 8.36
C THR A 6 -4.06 -4.18 9.26
N ARG A 7 -3.70 -5.08 10.17
CA ARG A 7 -2.53 -4.94 11.04
C ARG A 7 -1.49 -5.99 10.70
N PHE A 8 -0.25 -5.57 10.53
CA PHE A 8 0.91 -6.44 10.44
C PHE A 8 1.82 -6.22 11.64
N ALA A 9 2.39 -7.30 12.17
CA ALA A 9 3.43 -7.26 13.20
C ALA A 9 4.59 -8.14 12.73
N LEU A 10 5.78 -7.54 12.62
CA LEU A 10 6.98 -8.17 12.10
C LEU A 10 8.10 -8.06 13.13
N PRO A 11 8.70 -9.17 13.57
CA PRO A 11 9.90 -9.10 14.41
C PRO A 11 11.07 -8.54 13.60
N LEU A 12 11.79 -7.56 14.14
CA LEU A 12 12.97 -6.96 13.50
C LEU A 12 14.27 -7.56 14.07
N HIS A 13 14.50 -7.36 15.37
CA HIS A 13 15.65 -7.83 16.14
C HIS A 13 15.20 -8.29 17.54
N GLU A 14 16.11 -8.81 18.36
CA GLU A 14 15.78 -9.23 19.74
C GLU A 14 15.07 -8.09 20.49
N HIS A 15 13.84 -8.36 20.93
CA HIS A 15 12.94 -7.43 21.64
C HIS A 15 12.35 -6.27 20.80
N GLU A 16 12.53 -6.27 19.47
CA GLU A 16 11.97 -5.25 18.58
C GLU A 16 10.88 -5.79 17.65
N ILE A 17 9.74 -5.09 17.62
CA ILE A 17 8.60 -5.42 16.77
C ILE A 17 8.24 -4.18 15.94
N ALA A 18 8.23 -4.33 14.62
CA ALA A 18 7.59 -3.38 13.72
C ALA A 18 6.10 -3.70 13.60
N THR A 19 5.25 -2.70 13.79
CA THR A 19 3.81 -2.78 13.54
C THR A 19 3.43 -1.83 12.42
N VAL A 20 2.48 -2.29 11.61
CA VAL A 20 1.89 -1.53 10.51
C VAL A 20 0.40 -1.65 10.62
N ASP A 21 -0.27 -0.52 10.83
CA ASP A 21 -1.72 -0.42 10.86
C ASP A 21 -2.18 0.31 9.61
N ILE A 22 -2.94 -0.38 8.76
CA ILE A 22 -3.42 0.15 7.49
C ILE A 22 -4.93 0.30 7.58
N HIS A 23 -5.39 1.52 7.35
CA HIS A 23 -6.79 1.91 7.30
C HIS A 23 -7.10 2.39 5.89
N GLY A 24 -7.87 1.60 5.15
CA GLY A 24 -8.13 1.83 3.73
C GLY A 24 -9.61 1.86 3.37
N VAL A 25 -9.94 2.65 2.35
CA VAL A 25 -11.26 2.65 1.72
C VAL A 25 -11.10 2.55 0.21
N ALA A 26 -11.95 1.74 -0.42
CA ALA A 26 -12.01 1.58 -1.86
C ALA A 26 -13.44 1.75 -2.37
N LYS A 27 -13.58 2.47 -3.48
CA LYS A 27 -14.84 2.66 -4.19
C LYS A 27 -14.67 2.31 -5.65
N ARG A 28 -15.51 1.38 -6.12
CA ARG A 28 -15.62 0.99 -7.52
C ARG A 28 -16.84 1.66 -8.14
N PHE A 29 -16.63 2.27 -9.31
CA PHE A 29 -17.65 2.86 -10.17
C PHE A 29 -17.73 2.04 -11.45
N ILE A 30 -18.91 1.52 -11.76
CA ILE A 30 -19.14 0.76 -12.99
C ILE A 30 -19.48 1.74 -14.11
N LEU A 31 -18.83 1.58 -15.25
CA LEU A 31 -19.07 2.33 -16.48
C LEU A 31 -19.52 1.36 -17.58
N PRO A 32 -20.19 1.82 -18.64
CA PRO A 32 -20.56 0.96 -19.78
C PRO A 32 -19.36 0.16 -20.31
N ASP A 33 -18.22 0.82 -20.49
CA ASP A 33 -17.03 0.22 -21.10
C ASP A 33 -15.99 -0.27 -20.08
N GLY A 34 -16.35 -0.41 -18.80
CA GLY A 34 -15.39 -0.86 -17.79
C GLY A 34 -15.70 -0.42 -16.37
N CYS A 35 -14.67 -0.05 -15.61
CA CYS A 35 -14.84 0.48 -14.26
C CYS A 35 -13.68 1.40 -13.85
N VAL A 36 -13.96 2.25 -12.87
CA VAL A 36 -12.95 3.05 -12.16
C VAL A 36 -12.91 2.59 -10.72
N ILE A 37 -11.72 2.39 -10.18
CA ILE A 37 -11.48 2.09 -8.78
C ILE A 37 -10.69 3.26 -8.20
N LEU A 38 -11.22 3.88 -7.16
CA LEU A 38 -10.51 4.85 -6.34
C LEU A 38 -10.28 4.18 -4.98
N ALA A 39 -9.05 4.18 -4.50
CA ALA A 39 -8.78 3.76 -3.13
C ALA A 39 -7.82 4.74 -2.45
N GLU A 40 -8.03 4.91 -1.16
CA GLU A 40 -7.18 5.71 -0.28
C GLU A 40 -6.87 4.87 0.95
N ALA A 41 -5.64 4.98 1.45
CA ALA A 41 -5.19 4.33 2.66
C ALA A 41 -4.39 5.31 3.51
N THR A 42 -4.46 5.11 4.82
CA THR A 42 -3.53 5.69 5.78
C THR A 42 -2.84 4.54 6.47
N SER A 43 -1.52 4.59 6.51
CA SER A 43 -0.68 3.56 7.10
C SER A 43 0.10 4.16 8.26
N GLU A 44 -0.15 3.66 9.47
CA GLU A 44 0.59 4.01 10.68
C GLU A 44 1.67 2.96 10.93
N TRP A 45 2.91 3.41 11.02
CA TRP A 45 4.08 2.57 11.21
C TRP A 45 4.66 2.85 12.59
N ALA A 46 5.00 1.82 13.34
CA ALA A 46 5.71 1.97 14.59
C ALA A 46 6.73 0.84 14.80
N VAL A 47 7.89 1.18 15.35
CA VAL A 47 8.83 0.19 15.89
C VAL A 47 8.78 0.30 17.40
N ARG A 48 8.47 -0.81 18.05
CA ARG A 48 8.42 -0.93 19.51
C ARG A 48 9.60 -1.77 19.97
N ARG A 49 10.28 -1.30 21.02
CA ARG A 49 11.25 -2.07 21.78
C ARG A 49 10.70 -2.24 23.19
N ASP A 50 10.52 -3.49 23.61
CA ASP A 50 9.80 -3.85 24.83
C ASP A 50 8.40 -3.19 24.86
N SER A 51 8.18 -2.19 25.73
CA SER A 51 6.93 -1.43 25.83
C SER A 51 6.97 -0.04 25.20
N SER A 52 8.15 0.42 24.74
CA SER A 52 8.40 1.78 24.26
C SER A 52 8.33 1.91 22.74
N ILE A 53 7.74 3.00 22.23
CA ILE A 53 7.78 3.33 20.80
C ILE A 53 9.11 4.03 20.54
N VAL A 54 9.97 3.38 19.75
CA VAL A 54 11.30 3.90 19.38
C VAL A 54 11.21 4.79 18.15
N TRP A 55 10.33 4.44 17.22
CA TRP A 55 10.12 5.17 15.99
C TRP A 55 8.67 5.00 15.56
N SER A 56 8.10 6.04 14.96
CA SER A 56 6.82 5.92 14.28
C SER A 56 6.75 6.87 13.10
N ASN A 57 6.00 6.47 12.09
CA ASN A 57 5.72 7.28 10.92
C ASN A 57 4.28 7.08 10.50
N GLU A 58 3.78 7.97 9.66
CA GLU A 58 2.47 7.86 9.05
C GLU A 58 2.63 8.17 7.57
N SER A 59 1.92 7.42 6.74
CA SER A 59 1.85 7.67 5.31
C SER A 59 0.42 7.64 4.84
N ARG A 60 0.15 8.38 3.77
CA ARG A 60 -1.12 8.36 3.05
C ARG A 60 -0.87 7.89 1.64
N GLU A 61 -1.67 6.92 1.24
CA GLU A 61 -1.63 6.32 -0.08
C GLU A 61 -2.94 6.61 -0.80
N SER A 62 -2.87 6.90 -2.09
CA SER A 62 -4.05 6.92 -2.96
C SER A 62 -3.74 6.26 -4.29
N ILE A 63 -4.73 5.54 -4.82
CA ILE A 63 -4.64 4.90 -6.13
C ILE A 63 -5.91 5.17 -6.91
N TRP A 64 -5.71 5.50 -8.19
CA TRP A 64 -6.77 5.63 -9.17
C TRP A 64 -6.49 4.63 -10.28
N CYS A 65 -7.41 3.71 -10.49
CA CYS A 65 -7.31 2.69 -11.50
C CYS A 65 -8.50 2.82 -12.46
N VAL A 66 -8.21 2.95 -13.75
CA VAL A 66 -9.19 2.90 -14.83
C VAL A 66 -9.01 1.59 -15.56
N ILE A 67 -10.04 0.76 -15.54
CA ILE A 67 -10.09 -0.51 -16.26
C ILE A 67 -11.07 -0.34 -17.41
N ARG A 68 -10.56 -0.39 -18.64
CA ARG A 68 -11.37 -0.34 -19.86
C ARG A 68 -11.44 -1.73 -20.47
N ARG A 69 -12.62 -2.14 -20.92
CA ARG A 69 -12.74 -3.29 -21.81
C ARG A 69 -12.33 -2.86 -23.20
N PHE A 70 -11.62 -3.71 -23.91
CA PHE A 70 -11.33 -3.49 -25.32
C PHE A 70 -11.51 -4.80 -26.08
N SER A 71 -12.03 -4.73 -27.30
CA SER A 71 -12.12 -5.89 -28.18
C SER A 71 -10.76 -6.07 -28.85
N LEU A 72 -10.15 -7.24 -28.63
CA LEU A 72 -8.92 -7.67 -29.32
C LEU A 72 -9.24 -8.23 -30.71
N SER A 73 -10.38 -8.91 -30.81
CA SER A 73 -10.94 -9.47 -32.05
C SER A 73 -12.44 -9.76 -31.87
N CYS A 74 -13.11 -10.29 -32.90
CA CYS A 74 -14.55 -10.64 -32.88
C CYS A 74 -14.93 -11.59 -31.72
N HIS A 75 -13.97 -12.38 -31.22
CA HIS A 75 -14.20 -13.38 -30.18
C HIS A 75 -13.37 -13.16 -28.90
N GLU A 76 -12.49 -12.16 -28.86
CA GLU A 76 -11.60 -11.93 -27.73
C GLU A 76 -11.85 -10.56 -27.10
N ALA A 77 -12.16 -10.59 -25.80
CA ALA A 77 -12.23 -9.41 -24.97
C ALA A 77 -10.93 -9.30 -24.16
N GLY A 78 -10.26 -8.15 -24.28
CA GLY A 78 -9.18 -7.76 -23.41
C GLY A 78 -9.62 -6.67 -22.44
N CYS A 79 -8.76 -6.34 -21.48
CA CYS A 79 -8.90 -5.11 -20.72
C CYS A 79 -7.59 -4.32 -20.69
N GLN A 80 -7.71 -3.01 -20.73
CA GLN A 80 -6.62 -2.09 -20.53
C GLN A 80 -6.75 -1.51 -19.13
N VAL A 81 -5.69 -1.63 -18.34
CA VAL A 81 -5.60 -1.06 -17.00
C VAL A 81 -4.65 0.13 -17.06
N ASN A 82 -5.10 1.27 -16.57
CA ASN A 82 -4.25 2.42 -16.32
C ASN A 82 -4.37 2.80 -14.84
N ALA A 83 -3.26 2.80 -14.12
CA ALA A 83 -3.23 3.05 -12.70
C ALA A 83 -2.24 4.18 -12.37
N VAL A 84 -2.68 5.10 -11.52
CA VAL A 84 -1.84 6.13 -10.92
C VAL A 84 -1.88 5.93 -9.42
N ALA A 85 -0.71 5.73 -8.81
CA ALA A 85 -0.56 5.63 -7.36
C ALA A 85 0.24 6.83 -6.85
N ARG A 86 -0.17 7.36 -5.71
CA ARG A 86 0.54 8.39 -4.95
C ARG A 86 0.73 7.90 -3.53
N SER A 87 1.92 8.14 -2.98
CA SER A 87 2.23 7.90 -1.58
C SER A 87 2.96 9.12 -1.04
N GLU A 88 2.55 9.58 0.13
CA GLU A 88 3.17 10.70 0.82
C GLU A 88 3.38 10.36 2.30
N ALA A 89 4.55 10.70 2.83
CA ALA A 89 4.78 10.66 4.27
C ALA A 89 4.06 11.85 4.92
N VAL A 90 3.32 11.60 5.98
CA VAL A 90 2.66 12.63 6.77
C VAL A 90 3.66 13.15 7.81
N PRO A 91 4.05 14.44 7.77
CA PRO A 91 4.98 14.98 8.75
C PRO A 91 4.36 14.93 10.15
N LYS A 92 4.95 14.15 11.05
CA LYS A 92 4.58 14.19 12.47
C LYS A 92 5.15 15.46 13.09
N HIS A 93 4.29 16.39 13.51
CA HIS A 93 4.65 17.50 14.38
C HIS A 93 4.97 16.97 15.78
N THR A 94 6.13 16.35 15.97
CA THR A 94 6.59 15.97 17.31
C THR A 94 7.30 17.17 17.94
N ILE A 95 6.59 17.89 18.81
CA ILE A 95 7.24 18.70 19.85
C ILE A 95 7.88 17.70 20.82
N SER A 96 9.18 17.47 20.72
CA SER A 96 10.01 17.30 21.91
C SER A 96 11.49 17.23 21.59
N ASN A 97 12.22 18.08 22.31
CA ASN A 97 13.66 18.08 22.45
C ASN A 97 14.19 16.73 22.93
N THR A 98 15.47 16.50 22.63
CA THR A 98 16.37 15.52 23.24
C THR A 98 15.99 14.04 23.06
N LEU A 99 16.59 13.38 22.06
CA LEU A 99 17.59 12.31 22.26
C LEU A 99 17.97 11.61 20.93
N SER A 100 19.28 11.58 20.68
CA SER A 100 20.02 10.47 20.05
C SER A 100 20.05 10.34 18.52
N ALA A 101 21.12 10.89 17.94
CA ALA A 101 21.61 10.73 16.57
C ALA A 101 22.04 9.29 16.18
N SER A 102 21.46 8.24 16.77
CA SER A 102 21.75 6.83 16.45
C SER A 102 20.62 6.09 15.73
N SER A 103 19.49 6.75 15.45
CA SER A 103 18.30 6.14 14.82
C SER A 103 18.28 6.20 13.29
N GLY A 104 19.17 6.97 12.67
CA GLY A 104 19.15 7.21 11.21
C GLY A 104 19.38 5.95 10.37
N PHE A 105 20.28 5.06 10.81
CA PHE A 105 20.61 3.83 10.07
C PHE A 105 19.45 2.83 10.07
N THR A 106 18.75 2.68 11.20
CA THR A 106 17.52 1.90 11.29
C THR A 106 16.38 2.54 10.53
N GLN A 107 16.24 3.87 10.54
CA GLN A 107 15.16 4.58 9.86
C GLN A 107 15.25 4.40 8.33
N ASP A 108 16.43 4.57 7.74
CA ASP A 108 16.61 4.43 6.28
C ASP A 108 16.47 2.98 5.82
N ALA A 109 17.05 2.02 6.56
CA ALA A 109 16.95 0.61 6.23
C ALA A 109 15.49 0.13 6.32
N THR A 110 14.78 0.50 7.39
CA THR A 110 13.37 0.09 7.56
C THR A 110 12.51 0.76 6.50
N MET A 111 12.69 2.06 6.22
CA MET A 111 11.99 2.76 5.13
C MET A 111 12.28 2.16 3.74
N ALA A 112 13.49 1.67 3.49
CA ALA A 112 13.82 0.97 2.24
C ALA A 112 13.10 -0.38 2.12
N THR A 113 13.10 -1.19 3.20
CA THR A 113 12.35 -2.45 3.25
C THR A 113 10.84 -2.20 3.10
N PHE A 114 10.32 -1.11 3.65
CA PHE A 114 8.92 -0.74 3.52
C PHE A 114 8.57 -0.29 2.10
N ARG A 115 9.43 0.49 1.43
CA ARG A 115 9.24 0.79 0.00
C ARG A 115 9.19 -0.48 -0.84
N GLN A 116 10.04 -1.46 -0.55
CA GLN A 116 10.01 -2.76 -1.24
C GLN A 116 8.73 -3.54 -0.96
N LEU A 117 8.19 -3.49 0.27
CA LEU A 117 6.92 -4.14 0.62
C LEU A 117 5.73 -3.51 -0.12
N ILE A 118 5.67 -2.18 -0.19
CA ILE A 118 4.64 -1.45 -0.95
C ILE A 118 4.74 -1.76 -2.44
N GLU A 119 5.96 -1.78 -2.98
CA GLU A 119 6.20 -2.11 -4.39
C GLU A 119 5.84 -3.58 -4.70
N SER A 120 6.15 -4.50 -3.79
CA SER A 120 5.75 -5.91 -3.90
C SER A 120 4.24 -6.08 -3.85
N GLN A 121 3.54 -5.34 -2.98
CA GLN A 121 2.08 -5.30 -2.95
C GLN A 121 1.52 -4.79 -4.28
N ARG A 122 2.06 -3.68 -4.82
CA ARG A 122 1.70 -3.13 -6.13
C ARG A 122 1.84 -4.19 -7.22
N GLN A 123 2.99 -4.85 -7.28
CA GLN A 123 3.27 -5.91 -8.25
C GLN A 123 2.36 -7.14 -8.08
N CYS A 124 2.00 -7.50 -6.84
CA CYS A 124 1.05 -8.56 -6.55
C CYS A 124 -0.37 -8.22 -7.06
N TRP A 125 -0.81 -6.97 -6.86
CA TRP A 125 -2.08 -6.49 -7.41
C TRP A 125 -2.08 -6.50 -8.94
N GLU A 126 -1.00 -6.05 -9.57
CA GLU A 126 -0.84 -6.13 -11.02
C GLU A 126 -0.92 -7.57 -11.51
N ASN A 127 -0.18 -8.49 -10.87
CA ASN A 127 -0.19 -9.91 -11.24
C ASN A 127 -1.57 -10.56 -11.07
N ARG A 128 -2.27 -10.27 -9.97
CA ARG A 128 -3.64 -10.78 -9.75
C ARG A 128 -4.63 -10.24 -10.78
N LEU A 129 -4.49 -8.98 -11.19
CA LEU A 129 -5.29 -8.42 -12.28
C LEU A 129 -4.98 -9.13 -13.60
N TRP A 130 -3.71 -9.38 -13.90
CA TRP A 130 -3.30 -10.18 -15.07
C TRP A 130 -3.86 -11.62 -15.04
N ASP A 131 -3.87 -12.28 -13.89
CA ASP A 131 -4.40 -13.63 -13.72
C ASP A 131 -5.92 -13.71 -13.82
N SER A 132 -6.62 -12.67 -13.33
CA SER A 132 -8.07 -12.56 -13.47
C SER A 132 -8.51 -12.42 -14.93
N ILE A 133 -7.66 -11.85 -15.80
CA ILE A 133 -7.92 -11.76 -17.24
C ILE A 133 -7.75 -13.12 -17.90
N ARG A 134 -6.72 -13.90 -17.50
CA ARG A 134 -6.47 -15.23 -18.06
C ARG A 134 -7.55 -16.25 -17.71
N THR A 135 -8.05 -16.20 -16.47
CA THR A 135 -9.08 -17.13 -15.98
C THR A 135 -10.48 -16.84 -16.52
N ALA A 136 -10.73 -15.64 -17.04
CA ALA A 136 -11.98 -15.31 -17.73
C ALA A 136 -12.04 -15.82 -19.19
N ASN A 137 -10.91 -16.33 -19.73
CA ASN A 137 -10.75 -16.76 -21.13
C ASN A 137 -10.64 -18.30 -21.28
N THR A 138 -11.07 -19.06 -20.27
CA THR A 138 -11.32 -20.52 -20.32
C THR A 138 -12.76 -20.81 -19.98
#